data_AF-A0A350D8V5-F1
#
_entry.id   AF-A0A350D8V5-F1
#
_cell.length_a   1.000
_cell.length_b   1.000
_cell.length_c   1.000
_cell.angle_alpha   90.00
_cell.angle_beta   90.00
_cell.angle_gamma   90.00
#
_symmetry.space_group_name_H-M   'P 1'
#
loop_
_entity.id
_entity.type
_entity.pdbx_description
1 polymer ?
#
loop_
_entity_poly.entity_id
_entity_poly.type
_entity_poly.pdbx_seq_one_letter_code
_entity_poly.pdbx_strand_id
1 'polypeptide(L)'
;MLMIIDFLNKGGPILWVIMGLSLVIFTLIIERVLFLRKAKTKNDSLSEFFSLIEERRLKEAEEMAKNGGGVTFKSLLQVLQSRGLPKERQKEELEILIMKETPSLSRFLNFIAVAITAAPILGLLGTVTGMIKVFDALSRLGNPDAHLLAKGISEALITTQAGLIVAIPSLFLHNFLVGRSEALIEEMRHNGLRFITYFDEDKKT
;
A
#
# COMPACT_ATOMS: atom_id res chain seq x y z
N MET A 1 23.03 15.35 -12.90
CA MET A 1 23.64 14.01 -12.73
C MET A 1 24.86 14.05 -11.82
N LEU A 2 25.86 14.90 -12.08
CA LEU A 2 27.06 15.07 -11.24
C LEU A 2 26.74 15.44 -9.77
N MET A 3 25.83 16.38 -9.55
CA MET A 3 25.48 16.85 -8.19
C MET A 3 24.84 15.78 -7.29
N ILE A 4 24.12 14.81 -7.86
CA ILE A 4 23.50 13.70 -7.10
C ILE A 4 24.55 12.66 -6.77
N ILE A 5 25.44 12.34 -7.72
CA ILE A 5 26.54 11.40 -7.52
C ILE A 5 27.50 11.94 -6.44
N ASP A 6 27.81 13.23 -6.47
CA ASP A 6 28.63 13.88 -5.44
C ASP A 6 27.99 13.84 -4.06
N PHE A 7 26.65 13.99 -3.97
CA PHE A 7 25.92 13.84 -2.72
C PHE A 7 25.96 12.39 -2.20
N LEU A 8 25.75 11.41 -3.08
CA LEU A 8 25.80 9.98 -2.74
C LEU A 8 27.19 9.55 -2.26
N ASN A 9 28.25 10.07 -2.88
CA ASN A 9 29.63 9.76 -2.51
C ASN A 9 30.01 10.29 -1.12
N LYS A 10 29.41 11.42 -0.66
CA LYS A 10 29.64 11.96 0.69
C LYS A 10 29.08 11.07 1.80
N GLY A 11 27.92 10.46 1.59
CA GLY A 11 27.29 9.55 2.57
C GLY A 11 27.84 8.12 2.55
N GLY A 12 28.79 7.82 1.66
CA GLY A 12 29.41 6.50 1.53
C GLY A 12 28.45 5.41 1.05
N PRO A 13 28.83 4.13 1.19
CA PRO A 13 28.09 3.00 0.62
C PRO A 13 26.65 2.87 1.13
N ILE A 14 26.39 3.28 2.36
CA ILE A 14 25.07 3.15 2.99
C ILE A 14 24.05 4.08 2.33
N LEU A 15 24.47 5.27 1.88
CA LEU A 15 23.60 6.19 1.17
C LEU A 15 23.13 5.62 -0.18
N TRP A 16 23.97 4.85 -0.86
CA TRP A 16 23.58 4.10 -2.07
C TRP A 16 22.52 3.03 -1.79
N VAL A 17 22.64 2.33 -0.65
CA VAL A 17 21.63 1.34 -0.22
C VAL A 17 20.30 2.03 0.08
N ILE A 18 20.31 3.17 0.78
CA ILE A 18 19.10 3.98 1.04
C ILE A 18 18.46 4.44 -0.27
N MET A 19 19.26 4.84 -1.26
CA MET A 19 18.76 5.24 -2.57
C MET A 19 18.13 4.07 -3.34
N GLY A 20 18.72 2.87 -3.28
CA GLY A 20 18.11 1.67 -3.85
C GLY A 20 16.79 1.31 -3.17
N LEU A 21 16.76 1.37 -1.83
CA LEU A 21 15.57 1.11 -1.04
C LEU A 21 14.44 2.11 -1.34
N SER A 22 14.76 3.39 -1.52
CA SER A 22 13.77 4.41 -1.87
C SER A 22 13.13 4.13 -3.23
N LEU A 23 13.92 3.74 -4.23
CA LEU A 23 13.41 3.36 -5.56
C LEU A 23 12.43 2.19 -5.46
N VAL A 24 12.75 1.17 -4.67
CA VAL A 24 11.85 0.02 -4.43
C VAL A 24 10.55 0.47 -3.75
N ILE A 25 10.62 1.27 -2.68
CA ILE A 25 9.45 1.78 -1.96
C ILE A 25 8.54 2.56 -2.90
N PHE A 26 9.06 3.55 -3.62
CA PHE A 26 8.25 4.39 -4.51
C PHE A 26 7.66 3.59 -5.68
N THR A 27 8.40 2.64 -6.23
CA THR A 27 7.90 1.76 -7.30
C THR A 27 6.69 0.95 -6.82
N LEU A 28 6.79 0.34 -5.63
CA LEU A 28 5.70 -0.43 -5.04
C LEU A 28 4.51 0.46 -4.65
N ILE A 29 4.75 1.66 -4.12
CA ILE A 29 3.68 2.63 -3.83
C ILE A 29 2.92 2.98 -5.12
N ILE A 30 3.62 3.28 -6.22
CA ILE A 30 2.98 3.63 -7.49
C ILE A 30 2.16 2.45 -8.05
N GLU A 31 2.74 1.25 -8.05
CA GLU A 31 2.03 0.03 -8.45
C GLU A 31 0.74 -0.15 -7.65
N ARG A 32 0.80 0.04 -6.32
CA ARG A 32 -0.35 -0.07 -5.43
C ARG A 32 -1.40 1.01 -5.64
N VAL A 33 -0.99 2.25 -5.89
CA VAL A 33 -1.93 3.34 -6.25
C VAL A 33 -2.71 2.97 -7.51
N LEU A 34 -2.02 2.48 -8.54
CA LEU A 34 -2.66 2.12 -9.82
C LEU A 34 -3.59 0.91 -9.66
N PHE A 35 -3.17 -0.11 -8.92
CA PHE A 35 -3.99 -1.30 -8.65
C PHE A 35 -5.27 -0.94 -7.89
N LEU A 36 -5.17 -0.22 -6.76
CA LEU A 36 -6.34 0.16 -5.95
C LEU A 36 -7.29 1.12 -6.65
N ARG A 37 -6.77 1.97 -7.56
CA ARG A 37 -7.62 2.82 -8.41
C ARG A 37 -8.43 1.98 -9.41
N LYS A 38 -7.82 0.97 -10.02
CA LYS A 38 -8.50 0.05 -10.95
C LYS A 38 -9.46 -0.91 -10.25
N ALA A 39 -9.17 -1.29 -9.00
CA ALA A 39 -9.99 -2.19 -8.20
C ALA A 39 -11.30 -1.54 -7.70
N LYS A 40 -11.39 -0.20 -7.73
CA LYS A 40 -12.60 0.54 -7.32
C LYS A 40 -13.68 0.44 -8.38
N THR A 41 -14.89 0.09 -7.96
CA THR A 41 -16.09 0.22 -8.78
C THR A 41 -16.61 1.67 -8.76
N LYS A 42 -17.12 2.17 -9.89
CA LYS A 42 -17.73 3.51 -9.96
C LYS A 42 -19.12 3.48 -9.31
N ASN A 43 -19.46 4.53 -8.55
CA ASN A 43 -20.74 4.61 -7.84
C ASN A 43 -21.96 4.56 -8.79
N ASP A 44 -21.90 5.24 -9.93
CA ASP A 44 -23.01 5.29 -10.89
C ASP A 44 -23.37 3.89 -11.42
N SER A 45 -22.37 3.03 -11.59
CA SER A 45 -22.56 1.64 -12.00
C SER A 45 -23.19 0.78 -10.89
N LEU A 46 -22.97 1.11 -9.62
CA LEU A 46 -23.62 0.39 -8.52
C LEU A 46 -25.12 0.70 -8.44
N SER A 47 -25.52 1.97 -8.63
CA SER A 47 -26.94 2.33 -8.65
C SER A 47 -27.71 1.64 -9.78
N GLU A 48 -27.13 1.60 -10.98
CA GLU A 48 -27.73 0.94 -12.14
C GLU A 48 -27.82 -0.60 -11.95
N PHE A 49 -26.87 -1.22 -11.26
CA PHE A 49 -26.98 -2.63 -10.90
C PHE A 49 -28.18 -2.89 -10.00
N PHE A 50 -28.37 -2.09 -8.96
CA PHE A 50 -29.51 -2.27 -8.05
C PHE A 50 -30.85 -2.03 -8.76
N SER A 51 -30.94 -1.05 -9.68
CA SER A 51 -32.18 -0.86 -10.46
C SER A 51 -32.49 -2.05 -11.37
N LEU A 52 -31.48 -2.70 -11.98
CA LEU A 52 -31.69 -3.91 -12.78
C LEU A 52 -32.21 -5.10 -11.95
N ILE A 53 -31.79 -5.18 -10.68
CA ILE A 53 -32.32 -6.17 -9.74
C ILE A 53 -33.79 -5.88 -9.42
N GLU A 54 -34.13 -4.62 -9.14
CA GLU A 54 -35.50 -4.17 -8.87
C GLU A 54 -36.46 -4.45 -10.04
N GLU A 55 -35.99 -4.22 -11.26
CA GLU A 55 -36.73 -4.52 -12.50
C GLU A 55 -36.80 -6.03 -12.82
N ARG A 56 -36.26 -6.91 -11.96
CA ARG A 56 -36.14 -8.37 -12.16
C ARG A 56 -35.36 -8.77 -13.43
N ARG A 57 -34.51 -7.88 -13.95
CA ARG A 57 -33.66 -8.09 -15.14
C ARG A 57 -32.34 -8.75 -14.74
N LEU A 58 -32.45 -9.93 -14.13
CA LEU A 58 -31.32 -10.62 -13.48
C LEU A 58 -30.18 -11.00 -14.44
N LYS A 59 -30.49 -11.29 -15.71
CA LYS A 59 -29.47 -11.60 -16.73
C LYS A 59 -28.59 -10.38 -17.02
N GLU A 60 -29.21 -9.21 -17.12
CA GLU A 60 -28.51 -7.97 -17.41
C GLU A 60 -27.69 -7.50 -16.22
N ALA A 61 -28.23 -7.66 -14.99
CA ALA A 61 -27.47 -7.43 -13.77
C ALA A 61 -26.24 -8.36 -13.68
N GLU A 62 -26.37 -9.63 -14.08
CA GLU A 62 -25.25 -10.58 -14.10
C GLU A 62 -24.19 -10.18 -15.13
N GLU A 63 -24.59 -9.81 -16.34
CA GLU A 63 -23.67 -9.31 -17.38
C GLU A 63 -22.97 -8.02 -16.95
N MET A 64 -23.71 -7.10 -16.33
CA MET A 64 -23.15 -5.87 -15.77
C MET A 64 -22.12 -6.16 -14.69
N ALA A 65 -22.39 -7.09 -13.77
CA ALA A 65 -21.43 -7.44 -12.73
C ALA A 65 -20.19 -8.17 -13.28
N LYS A 66 -20.33 -8.97 -14.34
CA LYS A 66 -19.19 -9.59 -15.04
C LYS A 66 -18.31 -8.55 -15.74
N ASN A 67 -18.91 -7.54 -16.36
CA ASN A 67 -18.21 -6.54 -17.17
C ASN A 67 -17.80 -5.28 -16.40
N GLY A 68 -18.47 -4.97 -15.29
CA GLY A 68 -18.34 -3.72 -14.54
C GLY A 68 -17.01 -3.56 -13.83
N GLY A 69 -16.29 -4.66 -13.61
CA GLY A 69 -14.95 -4.67 -13.03
C GLY A 69 -14.90 -4.17 -11.58
N GLY A 70 -13.73 -4.32 -10.96
CA GLY A 70 -13.55 -3.97 -9.56
C GLY A 70 -14.15 -4.99 -8.59
N VAL A 71 -13.83 -4.79 -7.32
CA VAL A 71 -14.05 -5.82 -6.30
C VAL A 71 -15.49 -5.88 -5.79
N THR A 72 -16.20 -4.75 -5.81
CA THR A 72 -17.61 -4.68 -5.40
C THR A 72 -18.50 -5.47 -6.36
N PHE A 73 -18.26 -5.39 -7.68
CA PHE A 73 -19.02 -6.19 -8.62
C PHE A 73 -18.75 -7.70 -8.50
N LYS A 74 -17.53 -8.09 -8.10
CA LYS A 74 -17.24 -9.50 -7.79
C LYS A 74 -18.09 -10.00 -6.62
N SER A 75 -18.24 -9.21 -5.55
CA SER A 75 -19.07 -9.61 -4.40
C SER A 75 -20.55 -9.67 -4.76
N LEU A 76 -21.05 -8.71 -5.53
CA LEU A 76 -22.42 -8.71 -6.03
C LEU A 76 -22.71 -9.91 -6.94
N LEU A 77 -21.78 -10.25 -7.85
CA LEU A 77 -21.90 -11.42 -8.72
C LEU A 77 -21.94 -12.72 -7.92
N GLN A 78 -21.07 -12.87 -6.91
CA GLN A 78 -21.06 -14.06 -6.04
C GLN A 78 -22.39 -14.24 -5.32
N VAL A 79 -22.93 -13.15 -4.75
CA VAL A 79 -24.24 -13.19 -4.10
C VAL A 79 -25.34 -13.54 -5.09
N LEU A 80 -25.35 -12.92 -6.28
CA LEU A 80 -26.34 -13.20 -7.33
C LEU A 80 -26.33 -14.68 -7.76
N GLN A 81 -25.14 -15.28 -7.90
CA GLN A 81 -24.98 -16.69 -8.24
C GLN A 81 -25.40 -17.63 -7.09
N SER A 82 -25.27 -17.19 -5.84
CA SER A 82 -25.66 -17.95 -4.64
C SER A 82 -27.14 -17.77 -4.22
N ARG A 83 -27.93 -16.95 -4.93
CA ARG A 83 -29.31 -16.55 -4.55
C ARG A 83 -30.30 -17.69 -4.23
N GLY A 84 -30.04 -18.89 -4.76
CA GLY A 84 -30.86 -20.08 -4.54
C GLY A 84 -30.58 -20.80 -3.21
N LEU A 85 -29.51 -20.41 -2.51
CA LEU A 85 -29.07 -21.03 -1.26
C LEU A 85 -29.71 -20.34 -0.04
N PRO A 86 -29.73 -21.01 1.13
CA PRO A 86 -30.08 -20.37 2.40
C PRO A 86 -29.20 -19.14 2.68
N LYS A 87 -29.75 -18.16 3.40
CA LYS A 87 -29.09 -16.87 3.68
C LYS A 87 -27.72 -17.03 4.35
N GLU A 88 -27.63 -17.96 5.29
CA GLU A 88 -26.39 -18.31 6.00
C GLU A 88 -25.31 -18.75 5.02
N ARG A 89 -25.68 -19.56 4.03
CA ARG A 89 -24.77 -20.07 3.01
C ARG A 89 -24.37 -18.98 2.00
N GLN A 90 -25.26 -18.05 1.66
CA GLN A 90 -24.90 -16.88 0.84
C GLN A 90 -23.87 -15.98 1.55
N LYS A 91 -24.05 -15.76 2.86
CA LYS A 91 -23.08 -15.01 3.66
C LYS A 91 -21.73 -15.73 3.72
N GLU A 92 -21.73 -17.04 3.90
CA GLU A 92 -20.51 -17.85 3.90
C GLU A 92 -19.75 -17.74 2.56
N GLU A 93 -20.45 -17.87 1.43
CA GLU A 93 -19.88 -17.71 0.09
C GLU A 93 -19.30 -16.30 -0.15
N LEU A 94 -19.99 -15.26 0.35
CA LEU A 94 -19.48 -13.88 0.32
C LEU A 94 -18.19 -13.72 1.11
N GLU A 95 -18.13 -14.27 2.33
CA GLU A 95 -16.93 -14.22 3.17
C GLU A 95 -15.76 -14.97 2.53
N ILE A 96 -16.00 -16.16 1.95
CA ILE A 96 -14.97 -16.92 1.23
C ILE A 96 -14.39 -16.10 0.09
N LEU A 97 -15.23 -15.40 -0.68
CA LEU A 97 -14.76 -14.51 -1.74
C LEU A 97 -13.93 -13.34 -1.18
N ILE A 98 -14.39 -12.70 -0.11
CA ILE A 98 -13.66 -11.58 0.51
C ILE A 98 -12.29 -12.06 1.01
N MET A 99 -12.21 -13.22 1.67
CA MET A 99 -10.96 -13.82 2.11
C MET A 99 -10.03 -14.14 0.94
N LYS A 100 -10.58 -14.59 -0.19
CA LYS A 100 -9.82 -14.85 -1.42
C LYS A 100 -9.26 -13.58 -2.07
N GLU A 101 -10.01 -12.48 -2.06
CA GLU A 101 -9.63 -11.23 -2.71
C GLU A 101 -8.73 -10.36 -1.82
N THR A 102 -8.85 -10.47 -0.49
CA THR A 102 -8.10 -9.68 0.51
C THR A 102 -6.58 -9.69 0.27
N PRO A 103 -5.90 -10.83 0.04
CA PRO A 103 -4.45 -10.84 -0.21
C PRO A 103 -4.03 -10.02 -1.44
N SER A 104 -4.88 -9.93 -2.46
CA SER A 104 -4.60 -9.12 -3.65
C SER A 104 -4.73 -7.63 -3.35
N LEU A 105 -5.68 -7.26 -2.49
CA LEU A 105 -5.92 -5.89 -2.03
C LEU A 105 -4.86 -5.42 -1.04
N SER A 106 -4.29 -6.29 -0.22
CA SER A 106 -3.24 -5.94 0.75
C SER A 106 -1.81 -6.23 0.28
N ARG A 107 -1.64 -6.73 -0.96
CA ARG A 107 -0.34 -7.12 -1.51
C ARG A 107 0.71 -6.01 -1.34
N PHE A 108 1.92 -6.38 -0.94
CA PHE A 108 3.07 -5.50 -0.73
C PHE A 108 2.97 -4.45 0.37
N LEU A 109 1.81 -4.18 0.96
CA LEU A 109 1.67 -3.16 2.01
C LEU A 109 2.59 -3.45 3.21
N ASN A 110 2.58 -4.68 3.73
CA ASN A 110 3.47 -5.08 4.81
C ASN A 110 4.96 -4.95 4.46
N PHE A 111 5.33 -5.28 3.21
CA PHE A 111 6.71 -5.13 2.76
C PHE A 111 7.12 -3.66 2.69
N ILE A 112 6.24 -2.79 2.17
CA ILE A 112 6.43 -1.34 2.14
C ILE A 112 6.62 -0.81 3.58
N ALA A 113 5.80 -1.25 4.54
CA ALA A 113 5.93 -0.85 5.95
C ALA A 113 7.30 -1.21 6.55
N VAL A 114 7.78 -2.43 6.29
CA VAL A 114 9.11 -2.89 6.73
C VAL A 114 10.22 -2.06 6.07
N ALA A 115 10.13 -1.83 4.76
CA ALA A 115 11.10 -1.02 4.02
C ALA A 115 11.15 0.43 4.51
N ILE A 116 10.00 1.04 4.81
CA ILE A 116 9.90 2.38 5.40
C ILE A 116 10.60 2.41 6.77
N THR A 117 10.37 1.40 7.60
CA THR A 117 11.00 1.30 8.93
C THR A 117 12.51 1.06 8.83
N ALA A 118 12.96 0.33 7.82
CA ALA A 118 14.37 0.05 7.58
C ALA A 118 15.16 1.30 7.15
N ALA A 119 14.55 2.24 6.41
CA ALA A 119 15.26 3.40 5.86
C ALA A 119 15.91 4.30 6.94
N PRO A 120 15.25 4.70 8.04
CA PRO A 120 15.89 5.46 9.13
C PRO A 120 16.95 4.65 9.88
N ILE A 121 16.74 3.34 10.06
CA ILE A 121 17.70 2.45 10.72
C ILE A 121 18.99 2.36 9.89
N LEU A 122 18.88 2.26 8.57
CA LEU A 122 20.01 2.34 7.65
C LEU A 122 20.68 3.71 7.70
N GLY A 123 19.91 4.79 7.80
CA GLY A 123 20.44 6.14 7.98
C GLY A 123 21.31 6.28 9.25
N LEU A 124 20.81 5.77 10.37
CA LEU A 124 21.51 5.71 11.66
C LEU A 124 22.78 4.87 11.56
N LEU A 125 22.71 3.69 10.93
CA LEU A 125 23.87 2.83 10.67
C LEU A 125 24.93 3.59 9.85
N GLY A 126 24.51 4.37 8.86
CA GLY A 126 25.36 5.26 8.07
C GLY A 126 26.11 6.26 8.94
N THR A 127 25.41 6.91 9.86
CA THR A 127 26.01 7.90 10.75
C THR A 127 26.97 7.27 11.73
N VAL A 128 26.63 6.12 12.33
CA VAL A 128 27.54 5.39 13.23
C VAL A 128 28.81 4.96 12.48
N THR A 129 28.66 4.41 11.27
CA THR A 129 29.80 3.99 10.44
C THR A 129 30.68 5.18 10.04
N GLY A 130 30.07 6.32 9.70
CA GLY A 130 30.78 7.56 9.40
C GLY A 130 31.58 8.07 10.61
N MET A 131 30.94 8.12 11.78
CA MET A 131 31.58 8.55 13.02
C MET A 131 32.75 7.66 13.42
N ILE A 132 32.64 6.34 13.25
CA ILE A 132 33.76 5.41 13.50
C ILE A 132 34.97 5.76 12.63
N LYS A 133 34.77 6.06 11.35
CA LYS A 133 35.85 6.45 10.44
C LYS A 133 36.49 7.79 10.82
N VAL A 134 35.68 8.76 11.24
CA VAL A 134 36.17 10.08 11.69
C VAL A 134 37.06 9.94 12.92
N PHE A 135 36.62 9.16 13.92
CA PHE A 135 37.42 8.94 15.14
C PHE A 135 38.68 8.11 14.89
N ASP A 136 38.63 7.10 14.02
CA ASP A 136 39.82 6.33 13.63
C ASP A 136 40.86 7.19 12.87
N ALA A 137 40.41 8.11 12.03
CA ALA A 137 41.32 9.05 11.35
C ALA A 137 41.99 10.01 12.34
N LEU A 138 41.24 10.52 13.32
CA LEU A 138 41.76 11.44 14.34
C LEU A 138 42.75 10.78 15.29
N SER A 139 42.53 9.53 15.70
CA SER A 139 43.44 8.80 16.58
C SER A 139 44.84 8.63 15.95
N ARG A 140 44.92 8.59 14.61
CA ARG A 140 46.17 8.45 13.85
C ARG A 140 46.91 9.77 13.63
N LEU A 141 46.20 10.90 13.57
CA LEU A 141 46.77 12.20 13.21
C LEU A 141 47.46 12.93 14.38
N GLY A 142 47.25 12.49 15.63
CA GLY A 142 47.93 13.00 16.83
C GLY A 142 47.57 14.45 17.24
N ASN A 143 47.10 15.28 16.30
CA ASN A 143 46.60 16.63 16.54
C ASN A 143 45.20 16.79 15.90
N PRO A 144 44.13 16.97 16.70
CA PRO A 144 42.78 17.06 16.16
C PRO A 144 42.52 18.40 15.46
N ASP A 145 42.44 18.38 14.13
CA ASP A 145 41.89 19.50 13.36
C ASP A 145 40.37 19.56 13.55
N ALA A 146 39.91 20.56 14.29
CA ALA A 146 38.48 20.79 14.58
C ALA A 146 37.64 20.95 13.31
N HIS A 147 38.21 21.48 12.22
CA HIS A 147 37.51 21.64 10.96
C HIS A 147 37.27 20.29 10.27
N LEU A 148 38.29 19.40 10.24
CA LEU A 148 38.15 18.05 9.70
C LEU A 148 37.14 17.21 10.49
N LEU A 149 37.16 17.31 11.82
CA LEU A 149 36.17 16.66 12.69
C LEU A 149 34.75 17.14 12.34
N ALA A 150 34.52 18.45 12.30
CA ALA A 150 33.20 19.02 12.03
C ALA A 150 32.68 18.61 10.64
N LYS A 151 33.55 18.60 9.62
CA LYS A 151 33.21 18.15 8.27
C LYS A 151 32.81 16.67 8.26
N GLY A 152 33.58 15.80 8.90
CA GLY A 152 33.29 14.36 8.96
C GLY A 152 31.97 14.04 9.68
N ILE A 153 31.69 14.75 10.79
CA ILE A 153 30.39 14.65 11.49
C ILE A 153 29.25 15.09 10.57
N SER A 154 29.41 16.22 9.89
CA SER A 154 28.40 16.74 8.97
C SER A 154 28.09 15.76 7.84
N GLU A 155 29.12 15.16 7.23
CA GLU A 155 28.94 14.13 6.19
C GLU A 155 28.25 12.87 6.72
N ALA A 156 28.59 12.43 7.94
CA ALA A 156 27.94 11.29 8.58
C ALA A 156 26.44 11.52 8.86
N LEU A 157 26.03 12.76 9.16
CA LEU A 157 24.62 13.09 9.42
C LEU A 157 23.75 13.05 8.16
N ILE A 158 24.35 13.17 6.97
CA ILE A 158 23.63 13.15 5.68
C ILE A 158 22.88 11.82 5.50
N THR A 159 23.44 10.68 5.94
CA THR A 159 22.78 9.37 5.79
C THR A 159 21.51 9.27 6.63
N THR A 160 21.53 9.78 7.86
CA THR A 160 20.35 9.82 8.73
C THR A 160 19.27 10.73 8.13
N GLN A 161 19.68 11.93 7.68
CA GLN A 161 18.76 12.84 7.01
C GLN A 161 18.09 12.20 5.79
N ALA A 162 18.87 11.52 4.94
CA ALA A 162 18.35 10.85 3.76
C ALA A 162 17.35 9.73 4.11
N GLY A 163 17.65 8.91 5.12
CA GLY A 163 16.73 7.87 5.60
C GLY A 163 15.38 8.44 6.05
N LEU A 164 15.40 9.56 6.77
CA LEU A 164 14.19 10.26 7.21
C LEU A 164 13.40 10.90 6.05
N ILE A 165 14.10 11.53 5.11
CA ILE A 165 13.48 12.13 3.91
C ILE A 165 12.72 11.09 3.08
N VAL A 166 13.24 9.85 3.01
CA VAL A 166 12.54 8.76 2.32
C VAL A 166 11.40 8.20 3.16
N ALA A 167 11.62 7.97 4.46
CA ALA A 167 10.66 7.29 5.32
C ALA A 167 9.40 8.12 5.59
N ILE A 168 9.55 9.42 5.90
CA ILE A 168 8.43 10.26 6.36
C ILE A 168 7.33 10.36 5.28
N PRO A 169 7.60 10.76 4.02
CA PRO A 169 6.56 10.84 2.99
C PRO A 169 5.98 9.45 2.66
N SER A 170 6.84 8.43 2.62
CA SER A 170 6.43 7.07 2.33
C SER A 170 5.46 6.52 3.37
N LEU A 171 5.63 6.90 4.64
CA LEU A 171 4.73 6.49 5.74
C LEU A 171 3.31 7.02 5.53
N PHE A 172 3.15 8.30 5.16
CA PHE A 172 1.83 8.87 4.87
C PHE A 172 1.16 8.18 3.68
N LEU A 173 1.91 7.96 2.61
CA LEU A 173 1.41 7.27 1.42
C LEU A 173 1.03 5.82 1.73
N HIS A 174 1.84 5.11 2.51
CA HIS A 174 1.56 3.75 2.95
C HIS A 174 0.26 3.68 3.77
N ASN A 175 0.10 4.55 4.78
CA ASN A 175 -1.11 4.57 5.60
C ASN A 175 -2.36 4.88 4.79
N PHE A 176 -2.26 5.80 3.81
CA PHE A 176 -3.35 6.06 2.88
C PHE A 176 -3.72 4.82 2.06
N LEU A 177 -2.73 4.07 1.56
CA LEU A 177 -2.95 2.85 0.78
C LEU A 177 -3.56 1.72 1.61
N VAL A 178 -3.14 1.57 2.88
CA VAL A 178 -3.75 0.61 3.83
C VAL A 178 -5.22 0.94 4.04
N GLY A 179 -5.54 2.17 4.44
CA GLY A 179 -6.93 2.58 4.66
C GLY A 179 -7.77 2.45 3.38
N ARG A 180 -7.17 2.69 2.20
CA ARG A 180 -7.86 2.52 0.93
C ARG A 180 -8.13 1.05 0.59
N SER A 181 -7.21 0.14 0.91
CA SER A 181 -7.39 -1.31 0.77
C SER A 181 -8.51 -1.81 1.68
N GLU A 182 -8.47 -1.43 2.96
CA GLU A 182 -9.49 -1.80 3.95
C GLU A 182 -10.87 -1.27 3.55
N ALA A 183 -10.95 -0.02 3.08
CA ALA A 183 -12.20 0.54 2.59
C ALA A 183 -12.79 -0.24 1.40
N LEU A 184 -11.96 -0.78 0.50
CA LEU A 184 -12.46 -1.63 -0.60
C LEU A 184 -12.97 -2.98 -0.09
N ILE A 185 -12.28 -3.59 0.87
CA ILE A 185 -12.71 -4.86 1.50
C ILE A 185 -14.07 -4.65 2.19
N GLU A 186 -14.22 -3.55 2.91
CA GLU A 186 -15.47 -3.24 3.60
C GLU A 186 -16.59 -2.89 2.60
N GLU A 187 -16.28 -2.21 1.50
CA GLU A 187 -17.23 -1.95 0.42
C GLU A 187 -17.77 -3.25 -0.20
N MET A 188 -16.91 -4.27 -0.40
CA MET A 188 -17.34 -5.60 -0.86
C MET A 188 -18.33 -6.25 0.12
N ARG A 189 -17.99 -6.22 1.41
CA ARG A 189 -18.75 -6.81 2.51
C ARG A 189 -20.10 -6.14 2.66
N HIS A 190 -20.10 -4.81 2.82
CA HIS A 190 -21.30 -4.01 2.99
C HIS A 190 -22.28 -4.21 1.82
N ASN A 191 -21.82 -4.07 0.58
CA ASN A 191 -22.70 -4.17 -0.58
C ASN A 191 -23.20 -5.60 -0.81
N GLY A 192 -22.36 -6.61 -0.56
CA GLY A 192 -22.79 -8.01 -0.61
C GLY A 192 -23.87 -8.32 0.43
N LEU A 193 -23.68 -7.91 1.69
CA LEU A 193 -24.66 -8.12 2.76
C LEU A 193 -25.95 -7.35 2.54
N ARG A 194 -25.86 -6.10 2.05
CA ARG A 194 -27.01 -5.29 1.67
C ARG A 194 -27.85 -6.01 0.61
N PHE A 195 -27.20 -6.60 -0.39
CA PHE A 195 -27.88 -7.32 -1.46
C PHE A 195 -28.55 -8.62 -0.99
N ILE A 196 -27.90 -9.39 -0.10
CA ILE A 196 -28.51 -10.57 0.55
C ILE A 196 -29.77 -10.16 1.33
N THR A 197 -29.73 -9.01 2.01
CA THR A 197 -30.86 -8.53 2.83
C THR A 197 -32.02 -8.05 1.97
N TYR A 198 -31.73 -7.30 0.91
CA TYR A 198 -32.73 -6.78 -0.03
C TYR A 198 -33.57 -7.90 -0.66
N PHE A 199 -32.92 -8.99 -1.10
CA PHE A 199 -33.63 -10.15 -1.68
C PHE A 199 -34.51 -10.93 -0.70
N ASP A 200 -34.24 -10.82 0.60
CA ASP A 200 -34.97 -11.56 1.64
C ASP A 200 -36.31 -10.86 1.96
N GLU A 201 -36.35 -9.53 1.84
CA GLU A 201 -37.58 -8.74 1.96
C GLU A 201 -38.51 -8.98 0.76
N ASP A 202 -37.93 -9.10 -0.45
CA ASP A 202 -38.68 -9.29 -1.69
C ASP A 202 -39.32 -10.70 -1.81
N LYS A 203 -38.84 -11.69 -1.05
CA LYS A 203 -39.47 -13.03 -0.94
C LYS A 203 -40.65 -13.09 0.05
N LYS A 204 -40.85 -12.06 0.86
CA LYS A 204 -41.94 -11.99 1.86
C LYS A 204 -43.20 -11.28 1.35
N THR A 205 -43.19 -10.78 0.11
CA THR A 205 -44.31 -10.12 -0.57
C THR A 205 -44.79 -10.96 -1.74
#